data_AF-A0A1W1D8R7-F1
#
_entry.id   AF-A0A1W1D8R7-F1
#
_cell.length_a   1.000
_cell.length_b   1.000
_cell.length_c   1.000
_cell.angle_alpha   90.00
_cell.angle_beta   90.00
_cell.angle_gamma   90.00
#
_symmetry.space_group_name_H-M   'P 1'
#
loop_
_entity.id
_entity.type
_entity.pdbx_description
1 polymer ?
#
loop_
_entity_poly.entity_id
_entity_poly.type
_entity_poly.pdbx_seq_one_letter_code
_entity_poly.pdbx_strand_id
1 'polypeptide(L)' 'MAKQFDVQITRIAHGIPIGGELEYADINTIAHALSGRKNYD' A
#
# COMPACT_ATOMS: atom_id res chain seq x y z
N MET A 1 -8.15 -18.69 6.51
CA MET A 1 -7.58 -20.05 6.33
C MET A 1 -6.06 -20.10 6.48
N ALA A 2 -5.26 -19.18 5.92
CA ALA A 2 -3.79 -19.21 6.08
C ALA A 2 -3.29 -19.05 7.53
N LYS A 3 -4.07 -18.40 8.42
CA LYS A 3 -3.71 -18.11 9.81
C LYS A 3 -3.46 -19.35 10.71
N GLN A 4 -3.89 -20.54 10.28
CA GLN A 4 -3.70 -21.78 11.04
C GLN A 4 -2.35 -22.47 10.76
N PHE A 5 -1.59 -21.98 9.78
CA PHE A 5 -0.28 -22.51 9.42
C PHE A 5 0.83 -21.57 9.95
N ASP A 6 1.98 -22.14 10.31
CA ASP A 6 3.16 -21.38 10.76
C ASP A 6 3.92 -20.79 9.56
N VAL A 7 3.26 -19.87 8.86
CA VAL A 7 3.81 -19.18 7.69
C VAL A 7 3.68 -17.68 7.87
N GLN A 8 4.67 -16.94 7.39
CA GLN A 8 4.62 -15.48 7.44
C GLN A 8 3.58 -14.96 6.43
N ILE A 9 2.51 -14.36 6.94
CA ILE A 9 1.48 -13.72 6.11
C ILE A 9 1.80 -12.24 5.98
N THR A 10 1.97 -11.77 4.76
CA THR A 10 2.15 -10.35 4.43
C THR A 10 1.08 -9.88 3.44
N ARG A 11 1.03 -8.57 3.20
CA ARG A 11 0.14 -7.96 2.21
C ARG A 11 0.98 -7.13 1.25
N ILE A 12 0.70 -7.25 -0.05
CA ILE A 12 1.28 -6.38 -1.06
C ILE A 12 0.97 -4.91 -0.72
N ALA A 13 1.91 -4.02 -1.02
CA ALA A 13 1.65 -2.59 -0.85
C ALA A 13 0.52 -2.17 -1.79
N HIS A 14 -0.37 -1.31 -1.29
CA HIS A 14 -1.36 -0.61 -2.10
C HIS A 14 -1.13 0.89 -1.92
N GLY A 15 -1.16 1.63 -3.02
CA GLY A 15 -0.87 3.05 -3.02
C GLY A 15 -0.62 3.54 -4.44
N ILE A 16 0.10 4.64 -4.55
CA ILE A 16 0.42 5.28 -5.84
C ILE A 16 1.37 4.39 -6.65
N PRO A 17 1.10 4.13 -7.94
CA PRO A 17 1.99 3.34 -8.80
C PRO A 17 3.27 4.11 -9.14
N ILE A 18 4.34 3.37 -9.42
CA ILE A 18 5.60 3.97 -9.92
C ILE A 18 5.34 4.59 -11.29
N GLY A 19 5.82 5.82 -11.48
CA GLY A 19 5.65 6.56 -12.74
C GLY A 19 4.28 7.22 -12.91
N GLY A 20 3.38 7.12 -11.91
CA GLY A 20 2.15 7.90 -11.86
C GLY A 20 2.39 9.29 -11.28
N GLU A 21 1.60 10.27 -11.74
CA GLU A 21 1.63 11.65 -11.20
C GLU A 21 0.46 11.85 -10.24
N LEU A 22 0.68 12.62 -9.17
CA LEU A 22 -0.31 12.80 -8.10
C LEU A 22 -1.59 13.51 -8.58
N GLU A 23 -1.48 14.37 -9.58
CA GLU A 23 -2.61 15.12 -10.14
C GLU A 23 -3.63 14.25 -10.88
N TYR A 24 -3.22 13.06 -11.34
CA TYR A 24 -4.09 12.11 -12.04
C TYR A 24 -4.50 10.93 -11.14
N ALA A 25 -3.99 10.84 -9.92
CA ALA A 25 -4.35 9.78 -8.99
C ALA A 25 -5.72 10.05 -8.36
N ASP A 26 -6.51 9.00 -8.14
CA ASP A 26 -7.78 9.14 -7.44
C ASP A 26 -7.56 9.44 -5.95
N ILE A 27 -8.50 10.18 -5.36
CA ILE A 27 -8.42 10.65 -3.96
C ILE A 27 -8.31 9.48 -2.98
N ASN A 28 -8.95 8.34 -3.26
CA ASN A 28 -8.91 7.20 -2.36
C ASN A 28 -7.53 6.53 -2.37
N THR A 29 -6.89 6.43 -3.53
CA THR A 29 -5.51 5.94 -3.64
C THR A 29 -4.53 6.86 -2.91
N ILE A 30 -4.68 8.18 -3.06
CA ILE A 30 -3.86 9.15 -2.31
C ILE A 30 -4.08 8.97 -0.79
N ALA A 31 -5.34 8.93 -0.34
CA ALA A 31 -5.67 8.74 1.07
C ALA A 31 -5.10 7.43 1.63
N HIS A 32 -5.17 6.35 0.84
CA HIS A 32 -4.63 5.05 1.24
C HIS A 32 -3.10 5.07 1.32
N ALA A 33 -2.43 5.66 0.33
CA ALA A 33 -0.98 5.81 0.31
C ALA A 33 -0.47 6.66 1.48
N LEU A 34 -1.17 7.75 1.83
CA LEU A 34 -0.81 8.63 2.94
C LEU A 34 -1.04 7.98 4.31
N SER A 35 -2.12 7.22 4.46
CA SER A 35 -2.45 6.48 5.68
C SER A 35 -1.46 5.33 5.94
N GLY A 36 -1.06 4.63 4.88
CA GLY A 36 -0.10 3.52 4.93
C GLY A 36 1.37 3.91 4.74
N ARG A 37 1.70 5.22 4.72
CA ARG A 37 3.07 5.68 4.43
C ARG A 37 4.05 5.16 5.47
N LYS A 38 5.25 4.80 5.02
CA LYS A 38 6.35 4.34 5.87
C LYS A 38 7.45 5.40 5.89
N ASN A 39 8.24 5.42 6.96
CA ASN A 39 9.47 6.20 6.98
C ASN A 39 10.44 5.63 5.94
N TYR A 40 11.30 6.50 5.43
CA TYR A 40 12.30 6.12 4.44
C TYR A 40 13.53 5.43 5.06
N ASP A 41 13.72 5.63 6.37
CA ASP A 41 14.83 5.11 7.16
C ASP A 41 14.82 3.57 7.29
#